data_AF-A0A969I3C3-F1
#
_entry.id   AF-A0A969I3C3-F1
#
_cell.length_a   1.000
_cell.length_b   1.000
_cell.length_c   1.000
_cell.angle_alpha   90.00
_cell.angle_beta   90.00
_cell.angle_gamma   90.00
#
_symmetry.space_group_name_H-M   'P 1'
#
loop_
_entity.id
_entity.type
_entity.pdbx_description
1 polymer ?
#
loop_
_entity_poly.entity_id
_entity_poly.type
_entity_poly.pdbx_seq_one_letter_code
_entity_poly.pdbx_strand_id
1 'polypeptide(L)'
;MRATSRSPSIADGLAEHRGTARDFATAAGKASGAGHTFAYTPTDVPAYGTDYTLRLAGARAQPRRPQATAPVLPTFETQFSTRDRAFAYLGTEGEATGRLILRNETRDETVDLTPIDLVVTNFEPYSDGDRILFSAYERNRGNGIADQQLYTVSTGLGERANTPPGRVQLLLSSAEYQNLQFDLAENGEFALVQRVNRQNRADSGLWLLPIEGEPRALGVQGDRFTLTPDGRAVAIARERGVEIVPFVEAAGTWEFFPGYQRLLAFAPRDRQTKLLVRENDDFTESLYLVDRQGKAVELLQTRGQLLDCQFEPRQETHLYCLHTEPLAADSAIVSPFLTLVELATAESVPLVALTDDPNVRMSLSPDGRDLLFDQVVRPVETEDTGQVLEPSEIVGSLWRMPLPDLSGREAYVNFSPPEEVGAGVDPHWLP
;
A
#
# COMPACT_ATOMS: atom_id res chain seq x y z
N MET A 1 12.24 17.69 48.89
CA MET A 1 11.62 16.84 47.85
C MET A 1 11.86 17.46 46.48
N ARG A 2 12.96 17.07 45.85
CA ARG A 2 13.27 17.24 44.43
C ARG A 2 14.49 16.36 44.21
N ALA A 3 14.36 15.33 43.40
CA ALA A 3 15.48 14.54 42.93
C ALA A 3 15.36 14.45 41.41
N THR A 4 16.28 15.16 40.78
CA THR A 4 16.59 15.24 39.36
C THR A 4 16.72 13.85 38.72
N SER A 5 15.97 13.60 37.65
CA SER A 5 16.16 12.45 36.77
C SER A 5 17.38 12.68 35.88
N ARG A 6 18.47 11.94 36.14
CA ARG A 6 19.53 11.74 35.14
C ARG A 6 19.26 10.40 34.45
N SER A 7 19.02 10.46 33.15
CA SER A 7 18.98 9.30 32.26
C SER A 7 20.33 8.56 32.30
N PRO A 8 20.36 7.22 32.37
CA PRO A 8 21.56 6.47 32.03
C PRO A 8 21.63 6.32 30.51
N SER A 9 22.77 6.71 29.94
CA SER A 9 23.23 6.27 28.62
C SER A 9 23.37 4.74 28.65
N ILE A 10 22.62 4.05 27.80
CA ILE A 10 22.78 2.61 27.54
C ILE A 10 23.49 2.51 26.20
N ALA A 11 24.65 1.86 26.22
CA ALA A 11 25.54 1.70 25.09
C ALA A 11 24.89 0.98 23.90
N ASP A 12 25.25 1.40 22.70
CA ASP A 12 24.93 0.73 21.43
C ASP A 12 25.40 -0.73 21.48
N GLY A 13 24.46 -1.66 21.41
CA GLY A 13 24.76 -3.09 21.34
C GLY A 13 24.92 -3.54 19.90
N LEU A 14 26.17 -3.71 19.45
CA LEU A 14 26.49 -4.48 18.25
C LEU A 14 26.38 -5.98 18.58
N ALA A 15 25.61 -6.71 17.78
CA ALA A 15 25.46 -8.15 17.90
C ALA A 15 26.32 -8.85 16.83
N GLU A 16 27.34 -9.60 17.27
CA GLU A 16 28.21 -10.41 16.40
C GLU A 16 27.86 -11.91 16.45
N HIS A 17 28.11 -12.56 15.30
CA HIS A 17 27.64 -13.86 14.84
C HIS A 17 28.75 -14.94 14.84
N ARG A 18 28.39 -16.20 15.17
CA ARG A 18 29.02 -17.45 14.71
C ARG A 18 27.93 -18.53 14.57
N GLY A 19 27.91 -19.25 13.43
CA GLY A 19 26.82 -20.11 12.88
C GLY A 19 26.45 -21.38 13.65
N THR A 20 25.59 -22.30 13.17
CA THR A 20 24.95 -22.58 11.86
C THR A 20 23.56 -23.26 12.04
N ALA A 21 22.70 -23.17 11.00
CA ALA A 21 21.41 -23.84 10.73
C ALA A 21 20.14 -23.03 11.08
N ARG A 22 19.49 -22.53 10.00
CA ARG A 22 18.65 -21.33 9.88
C ARG A 22 19.45 -20.05 10.13
N ASP A 23 19.75 -19.32 9.06
CA ASP A 23 20.43 -18.04 9.13
C ASP A 23 19.47 -17.02 9.74
N PHE A 24 19.55 -16.84 11.06
CA PHE A 24 18.77 -15.84 11.77
C PHE A 24 19.38 -14.45 11.55
N ALA A 25 18.56 -13.51 11.11
CA ALA A 25 18.98 -12.13 10.97
C ALA A 25 19.10 -11.44 12.34
N THR A 26 19.94 -10.40 12.39
CA THR A 26 20.13 -9.58 13.59
C THR A 26 19.55 -8.18 13.33
N ALA A 27 18.59 -7.74 14.15
CA ALA A 27 18.01 -6.41 14.03
C ALA A 27 18.76 -5.41 14.93
N ALA A 28 19.01 -4.21 14.43
CA ALA A 28 19.44 -3.07 15.25
C ALA A 28 18.23 -2.40 15.91
N GLY A 29 18.41 -1.82 17.10
CA GLY A 29 17.26 -1.32 17.87
C GLY A 29 17.62 -0.62 19.16
N LYS A 30 16.62 0.01 19.77
CA LYS A 30 16.70 0.72 21.03
C LYS A 30 16.06 -0.10 22.15
N ALA A 31 16.76 -0.15 23.26
CA ALA A 31 16.26 -0.76 24.49
C ALA A 31 15.67 0.31 25.42
N SER A 32 14.52 0.04 26.00
CA SER A 32 13.94 0.84 27.09
C SER A 32 13.43 -0.08 28.20
N GLY A 33 13.36 0.45 29.42
CA GLY A 33 12.90 -0.32 30.57
C GLY A 33 12.14 0.54 31.57
N ALA A 34 11.06 -0.01 32.10
CA ALA A 34 10.27 0.59 33.17
C ALA A 34 9.90 -0.48 34.19
N GLY A 35 10.47 -0.39 35.40
CA GLY A 35 10.25 -1.37 36.46
C GLY A 35 10.70 -2.78 36.04
N HIS A 36 9.74 -3.69 35.85
CA HIS A 36 9.97 -5.07 35.44
C HIS A 36 9.77 -5.31 33.94
N THR A 37 9.39 -4.28 33.19
CA THR A 37 9.17 -4.37 31.75
C THR A 37 10.41 -3.89 31.01
N PHE A 38 10.88 -4.70 30.08
CA PHE A 38 11.89 -4.33 29.09
C PHE A 38 11.22 -4.34 27.72
N ALA A 39 11.45 -3.29 26.94
CA ALA A 39 10.98 -3.18 25.57
C ALA A 39 12.17 -2.95 24.65
N TYR A 40 12.20 -3.70 23.55
CA TYR A 40 13.14 -3.53 22.46
C TYR A 40 12.38 -3.07 21.22
N THR A 41 12.84 -2.00 20.60
CA THR A 41 12.22 -1.41 19.42
C THR A 41 13.25 -1.40 18.29
N PRO A 42 13.06 -2.16 17.20
CA PRO A 42 13.91 -2.07 16.03
C PRO A 42 14.04 -0.63 15.52
N THR A 43 15.21 -0.24 15.04
CA THR A 43 15.45 1.11 14.48
C THR A 43 15.17 1.20 12.98
N ASP A 44 15.03 0.05 12.33
CA ASP A 44 14.70 -0.09 10.91
C ASP A 44 13.52 -1.06 10.76
N VAL A 45 12.80 -0.98 9.65
CA VAL A 45 11.68 -1.87 9.34
C VAL A 45 12.23 -3.28 9.11
N PRO A 46 11.81 -4.29 9.91
CA PRO A 46 12.24 -5.67 9.72
C PRO A 46 11.88 -6.18 8.32
N ALA A 47 12.78 -6.94 7.70
CA ALA A 47 12.53 -7.57 6.41
C ALA A 47 11.46 -8.66 6.55
N TYR A 48 10.51 -8.69 5.63
CA TYR A 48 9.43 -9.69 5.67
C TYR A 48 9.97 -11.09 5.35
N GLY A 49 9.25 -12.12 5.80
CA GLY A 49 9.65 -13.52 5.66
C GLY A 49 10.93 -13.92 6.40
N THR A 50 11.35 -13.17 7.42
CA THR A 50 12.65 -13.37 8.09
C THR A 50 12.49 -13.75 9.56
N ASP A 51 13.25 -14.76 9.98
CA ASP A 51 13.40 -15.14 11.39
C ASP A 51 14.54 -14.33 12.04
N TYR A 52 14.26 -13.70 13.17
CA TYR A 52 15.20 -12.89 13.93
C TYR A 52 15.49 -13.50 15.30
N THR A 53 16.74 -13.37 15.75
CA THR A 53 17.13 -13.70 17.14
C THR A 53 17.47 -12.43 17.89
N LEU A 54 16.74 -12.15 18.98
CA LEU A 54 17.05 -11.08 19.92
C LEU A 54 17.87 -11.65 21.07
N ARG A 55 19.12 -11.20 21.19
CA ARG A 55 20.04 -11.62 22.26
C ARG A 55 20.50 -10.43 23.10
N LEU A 56 20.18 -10.46 24.40
CA LEU A 56 20.66 -9.51 25.39
C LEU A 56 21.70 -10.19 26.28
N ALA A 57 22.98 -9.92 26.01
CA ALA A 57 24.11 -10.44 26.79
C ALA A 57 24.72 -9.35 27.67
N GLY A 58 25.25 -9.74 28.83
CA GLY A 58 26.02 -8.82 29.69
C GLY A 58 25.19 -7.77 30.43
N ALA A 59 23.86 -7.88 30.45
CA ALA A 59 22.99 -7.01 31.23
C ALA A 59 23.35 -7.08 32.72
N ARG A 60 23.27 -5.95 33.43
CA ARG A 60 23.65 -5.88 34.85
C ARG A 60 22.45 -5.46 35.68
N ALA A 61 22.19 -6.16 36.78
CA ALA A 61 21.13 -5.77 37.70
C ALA A 61 21.50 -4.48 38.43
N GLN A 62 20.51 -3.63 38.71
CA GLN A 62 20.76 -2.42 39.49
C GLN A 62 21.23 -2.81 40.91
N PRO A 63 22.42 -2.34 41.35
CA PRO A 63 22.96 -2.75 42.64
C PRO A 63 22.10 -2.17 43.77
N ARG A 64 21.68 -3.04 44.71
CA ARG A 64 20.83 -2.67 45.86
C ARG A 64 21.53 -1.76 46.88
N ARG A 65 22.85 -1.58 46.76
CA ARG A 65 23.67 -0.68 47.60
C ARG A 65 24.69 0.06 46.73
N PRO A 66 25.03 1.33 47.03
CA PRO A 66 25.95 2.14 46.23
C PRO A 66 27.36 1.54 46.04
N GLN A 67 27.76 0.61 46.90
CA GLN A 67 29.09 -0.01 46.92
C GLN A 67 29.08 -1.49 46.49
N ALA A 68 27.94 -2.04 46.07
CA ALA A 68 27.84 -3.43 45.64
C ALA A 68 28.10 -3.56 44.14
N THR A 69 28.88 -4.57 43.75
CA THR A 69 29.06 -4.93 42.33
C THR A 69 27.73 -5.36 41.75
N ALA A 70 27.31 -4.74 40.65
CA ALA A 70 26.11 -5.11 39.92
C ALA A 70 26.28 -6.53 39.33
N PRO A 71 25.47 -7.52 39.74
CA PRO A 71 25.58 -8.86 39.21
C PRO A 71 25.19 -8.85 37.73
N VAL A 72 25.96 -9.58 36.93
CA VAL A 72 25.64 -9.81 35.51
C VAL A 72 24.48 -10.78 35.47
N LEU A 73 23.43 -10.41 34.72
CA LEU A 73 22.27 -11.23 34.47
C LEU A 73 22.61 -12.31 33.44
N PRO A 74 21.95 -13.48 33.48
CA PRO A 74 22.03 -14.47 32.40
C PRO A 74 21.70 -13.82 31.05
N THR A 75 22.31 -14.32 29.99
CA THR A 75 21.94 -13.94 28.63
C THR A 75 20.47 -14.26 28.41
N PHE A 76 19.71 -13.26 27.97
CA PHE A 76 18.35 -13.46 27.49
C PHE A 76 18.41 -13.63 25.98
N GLU A 77 17.74 -14.66 25.47
CA GLU A 77 17.66 -14.95 24.05
C GLU A 77 16.23 -15.35 23.71
N THR A 78 15.69 -14.76 22.64
CA THR A 78 14.36 -15.07 22.13
C THR A 78 14.36 -14.95 20.61
N GLN A 79 13.42 -15.62 19.97
CA GLN A 79 13.25 -15.61 18.52
C GLN A 79 11.88 -15.05 18.18
N PHE A 80 11.80 -14.33 17.08
CA PHE A 80 10.55 -13.87 16.50
C PHE A 80 10.66 -13.90 14.98
N SER A 81 9.53 -14.04 14.32
CA SER A 81 9.43 -14.03 12.86
C SER A 81 8.61 -12.82 12.44
N THR A 82 8.97 -12.21 11.32
CA THR A 82 8.13 -11.19 10.68
C THR A 82 6.96 -11.84 9.95
N ARG A 83 6.03 -11.00 9.47
CA ARG A 83 5.01 -11.45 8.52
C ARG A 83 5.65 -12.07 7.28
N ASP A 84 4.92 -12.98 6.65
CA ASP A 84 5.34 -13.58 5.39
C ASP A 84 5.42 -12.52 4.29
N ARG A 85 6.37 -12.70 3.39
CA ARG A 85 6.45 -11.94 2.16
C ARG A 85 5.47 -12.53 1.16
N ALA A 86 4.32 -11.89 1.01
CA ALA A 86 3.24 -12.36 0.15
C ALA A 86 2.57 -11.20 -0.58
N PHE A 87 2.08 -11.44 -1.78
CA PHE A 87 1.34 -10.47 -2.57
C PHE A 87 0.16 -11.14 -3.29
N ALA A 88 -0.87 -10.37 -3.60
CA ALA A 88 -2.01 -10.80 -4.38
C ALA A 88 -2.06 -10.06 -5.72
N TYR A 89 -2.68 -10.66 -6.72
CA TYR A 89 -2.77 -10.11 -8.07
C TYR A 89 -3.94 -10.76 -8.85
N LEU A 90 -4.30 -10.16 -9.99
CA LEU A 90 -5.27 -10.73 -10.93
C LEU A 90 -4.57 -11.60 -11.97
N GLY A 91 -4.97 -12.87 -12.06
CA GLY A 91 -4.46 -13.78 -13.08
C GLY A 91 -4.89 -13.39 -14.48
N THR A 92 -4.02 -13.63 -15.46
CA THR A 92 -4.27 -13.31 -16.88
C THR A 92 -4.28 -14.54 -17.79
N GLU A 93 -3.84 -15.71 -17.30
CA GLU A 93 -3.70 -16.93 -18.11
C GLU A 93 -4.58 -18.11 -17.66
N GLY A 94 -5.07 -18.88 -18.62
CA GLY A 94 -5.73 -20.17 -18.39
C GLY A 94 -6.94 -20.09 -17.46
N GLU A 95 -7.01 -21.01 -16.48
CA GLU A 95 -8.08 -21.05 -15.48
C GLU A 95 -7.96 -19.93 -14.42
N ALA A 96 -6.83 -19.21 -14.40
CA ALA A 96 -6.56 -18.12 -13.47
C ALA A 96 -7.03 -16.75 -14.00
N THR A 97 -7.35 -16.64 -15.28
CA THR A 97 -7.77 -15.38 -15.93
C THR A 97 -8.93 -14.72 -15.19
N GLY A 98 -8.75 -13.48 -14.71
CA GLY A 98 -9.75 -12.70 -13.98
C GLY A 98 -9.99 -13.13 -12.53
N ARG A 99 -9.18 -14.05 -12.00
CA ARG A 99 -9.27 -14.50 -10.60
C ARG A 99 -8.20 -13.83 -9.76
N LEU A 100 -8.52 -13.59 -8.51
CA LEU A 100 -7.55 -13.18 -7.50
C LEU A 100 -6.68 -14.37 -7.08
N ILE A 101 -5.36 -14.18 -7.15
CA ILE A 101 -4.34 -15.16 -6.80
C ILE A 101 -3.49 -14.60 -5.67
N LEU A 102 -3.07 -15.47 -4.74
CA LEU A 102 -2.11 -15.18 -3.69
C LEU A 102 -0.79 -15.89 -3.99
N ARG A 103 0.33 -15.16 -3.98
CA ARG A 103 1.69 -15.71 -3.98
C ARG A 103 2.34 -15.44 -2.62
N ASN A 104 2.68 -16.51 -1.89
CA ASN A 104 3.46 -16.45 -0.67
C ASN A 104 4.88 -16.92 -0.95
N GLU A 105 5.83 -15.99 -0.97
CA GLU A 105 7.21 -16.28 -1.30
C GLU A 105 8.00 -16.85 -0.12
N THR A 106 7.59 -16.55 1.11
CA THR A 106 8.20 -17.14 2.32
C THR A 106 7.95 -18.65 2.39
N ARG A 107 6.77 -19.11 1.92
CA ARG A 107 6.39 -20.52 1.92
C ARG A 107 6.55 -21.20 0.55
N ASP A 108 6.85 -20.43 -0.49
CA ASP A 108 6.84 -20.87 -1.90
C ASP A 108 5.49 -21.50 -2.31
N GLU A 109 4.40 -20.81 -1.96
CA GLU A 109 3.03 -21.27 -2.21
C GLU A 109 2.29 -20.29 -3.13
N THR A 110 1.49 -20.81 -4.05
CA THR A 110 0.57 -20.03 -4.88
C THR A 110 -0.83 -20.61 -4.73
N VAL A 111 -1.82 -19.76 -4.47
CA VAL A 111 -3.20 -20.18 -4.20
C VAL A 111 -4.18 -19.30 -4.96
N ASP A 112 -5.09 -19.91 -5.72
CA ASP A 112 -6.25 -19.20 -6.26
C ASP A 112 -7.22 -18.88 -5.12
N LEU A 113 -7.43 -17.59 -4.82
CA LEU A 113 -8.30 -17.18 -3.74
C LEU A 113 -9.77 -17.19 -4.15
N THR A 114 -10.07 -16.94 -5.42
CA THR A 114 -11.45 -16.78 -5.90
C THR A 114 -11.90 -17.95 -6.76
N PRO A 115 -13.20 -18.32 -6.69
CA PRO A 115 -13.82 -19.27 -7.61
C PRO A 115 -13.69 -18.86 -9.08
N ILE A 116 -13.68 -19.84 -9.99
CA ILE A 116 -13.51 -19.62 -11.44
C ILE A 116 -14.70 -18.90 -12.10
N ASP A 117 -15.87 -18.94 -11.46
CA ASP A 117 -17.09 -18.28 -11.91
C ASP A 117 -17.16 -16.79 -11.54
N LEU A 118 -16.21 -16.28 -10.75
CA LEU A 118 -16.07 -14.84 -10.49
C LEU A 118 -14.99 -14.21 -11.38
N VAL A 119 -15.27 -12.98 -11.81
CA VAL A 119 -14.29 -12.09 -12.46
C VAL A 119 -14.09 -10.90 -11.53
N VAL A 120 -12.88 -10.78 -11.00
CA VAL A 120 -12.47 -9.71 -10.08
C VAL A 120 -12.08 -8.48 -10.89
N THR A 121 -12.56 -7.31 -10.48
CA THR A 121 -12.36 -6.02 -11.17
C THR A 121 -11.49 -5.04 -10.39
N ASN A 122 -11.47 -5.15 -9.06
CA ASN A 122 -10.67 -4.33 -8.16
C ASN A 122 -10.55 -5.04 -6.80
N PHE A 123 -9.44 -4.86 -6.09
CA PHE A 123 -9.27 -5.43 -4.76
C PHE A 123 -8.34 -4.62 -3.87
N GLU A 124 -8.50 -4.77 -2.55
CA GLU A 124 -7.66 -4.12 -1.55
C GLU A 124 -7.44 -5.06 -0.35
N PRO A 125 -6.18 -5.31 0.05
CA PRO A 125 -5.90 -6.14 1.21
C PRO A 125 -6.21 -5.42 2.53
N TYR A 126 -6.67 -6.19 3.52
CA TYR A 126 -6.79 -5.68 4.89
C TYR A 126 -5.40 -5.46 5.49
N SER A 127 -5.25 -4.48 6.37
CA SER A 127 -3.99 -4.14 7.06
C SER A 127 -3.41 -5.28 7.93
N ASP A 128 -4.24 -6.25 8.35
CA ASP A 128 -3.77 -7.43 9.05
C ASP A 128 -3.24 -8.53 8.12
N GLY A 129 -3.47 -8.40 6.80
CA GLY A 129 -3.13 -9.37 5.76
C GLY A 129 -4.00 -10.63 5.77
N ASP A 130 -5.01 -10.74 6.65
CA ASP A 130 -5.83 -11.95 6.84
C ASP A 130 -6.92 -12.14 5.76
N ARG A 131 -7.30 -11.06 5.09
CA ARG A 131 -8.39 -10.98 4.13
C ARG A 131 -8.11 -9.95 3.04
N ILE A 132 -8.88 -10.04 1.96
CA ILE A 132 -8.92 -9.06 0.87
C ILE A 132 -10.38 -8.68 0.62
N LEU A 133 -10.67 -7.39 0.52
CA LEU A 133 -11.94 -6.85 0.00
C LEU A 133 -11.83 -6.74 -1.51
N PHE A 134 -12.83 -7.20 -2.26
CA PHE A 134 -12.77 -7.15 -3.71
C PHE A 134 -14.14 -6.96 -4.35
N SER A 135 -14.15 -6.31 -5.52
CA SER A 135 -15.29 -6.22 -6.43
C SER A 135 -15.22 -7.34 -7.45
N ALA A 136 -16.34 -8.03 -7.70
CA ALA A 136 -16.43 -9.04 -8.73
C ALA A 136 -17.85 -9.18 -9.30
N TYR A 137 -17.94 -9.71 -10.52
CA TYR A 137 -19.20 -10.15 -11.13
C TYR A 137 -19.12 -11.64 -11.52
N GLU A 138 -20.27 -12.27 -11.74
CA GLU A 138 -20.34 -13.66 -12.19
C GLU A 138 -20.02 -13.73 -13.70
N ARG A 139 -19.00 -14.51 -14.09
CA ARG A 139 -18.51 -14.61 -15.48
C ARG A 139 -19.61 -14.94 -16.49
N ASN A 140 -20.54 -15.82 -16.11
CA ASN A 140 -21.58 -16.35 -17.00
C ASN A 140 -22.98 -15.82 -16.68
N ARG A 141 -23.10 -14.78 -15.82
CA ARG A 141 -24.39 -14.21 -15.44
C ARG A 141 -24.33 -12.70 -15.31
N GLY A 142 -25.41 -12.05 -15.74
CA GLY A 142 -25.58 -10.61 -15.60
C GLY A 142 -24.95 -9.79 -16.72
N ASN A 143 -24.81 -8.49 -16.46
CA ASN A 143 -24.34 -7.46 -17.38
C ASN A 143 -22.88 -7.07 -17.11
N GLY A 144 -22.04 -8.04 -16.72
CA GLY A 144 -20.62 -7.83 -16.42
C GLY A 144 -20.40 -6.86 -15.26
N ILE A 145 -19.52 -5.87 -15.46
CA ILE A 145 -19.15 -4.83 -14.47
C ILE A 145 -20.38 -4.12 -13.89
N ALA A 146 -21.45 -3.93 -14.67
CA ALA A 146 -22.67 -3.27 -14.19
C ALA A 146 -23.38 -4.05 -13.06
N ASP A 147 -23.11 -5.35 -12.91
CA ASP A 147 -23.68 -6.21 -11.88
C ASP A 147 -22.67 -6.56 -10.77
N GLN A 148 -21.50 -5.90 -10.74
CA GLN A 148 -20.47 -6.20 -9.74
C GLN A 148 -20.92 -5.99 -8.28
N GLN A 149 -20.51 -6.92 -7.44
CA GLN A 149 -20.79 -6.99 -6.01
C GLN A 149 -19.48 -6.91 -5.23
N LEU A 150 -19.56 -6.53 -3.95
CA LEU A 150 -18.38 -6.55 -3.08
C LEU A 150 -18.38 -7.81 -2.23
N TYR A 151 -17.20 -8.42 -2.12
CA TYR A 151 -16.93 -9.64 -1.39
C TYR A 151 -15.69 -9.48 -0.53
N THR A 152 -15.55 -10.35 0.46
CA THR A 152 -14.28 -10.57 1.15
C THR A 152 -13.79 -11.98 0.89
N VAL A 153 -12.47 -12.19 0.83
CA VAL A 153 -11.85 -13.52 0.77
C VAL A 153 -10.73 -13.65 1.80
N SER A 154 -10.62 -14.80 2.45
CA SER A 154 -9.51 -15.10 3.36
C SER A 154 -8.22 -15.43 2.61
N THR A 155 -7.08 -14.97 3.14
CA THR A 155 -5.74 -15.24 2.58
C THR A 155 -5.06 -16.43 3.24
N GLY A 156 -5.52 -16.86 4.42
CA GLY A 156 -4.80 -17.84 5.24
C GLY A 156 -3.54 -17.30 5.91
N LEU A 157 -3.34 -15.97 5.91
CA LEU A 157 -2.22 -15.27 6.55
C LEU A 157 -2.71 -14.45 7.76
N GLY A 158 -1.77 -13.74 8.41
CA GLY A 158 -2.05 -12.89 9.57
C GLY A 158 -2.33 -13.66 10.87
N GLU A 159 -2.75 -12.94 11.92
CA GLU A 159 -3.05 -13.53 13.24
C GLU A 159 -4.21 -14.55 13.20
N ARG A 160 -5.04 -14.48 12.14
CA ARG A 160 -6.15 -15.40 11.89
C ARG A 160 -5.83 -16.50 10.86
N ALA A 161 -4.56 -16.87 10.71
CA ALA A 161 -4.09 -17.93 9.80
C ALA A 161 -4.81 -19.30 9.96
N ASN A 162 -5.59 -19.49 11.02
CA ASN A 162 -6.47 -20.66 11.19
C ASN A 162 -7.65 -20.71 10.19
N THR A 163 -7.95 -19.62 9.48
CA THR A 163 -8.95 -19.63 8.40
C THR A 163 -8.28 -20.07 7.11
N PRO A 164 -8.72 -21.17 6.45
CA PRO A 164 -8.15 -21.58 5.18
C PRO A 164 -8.24 -20.46 4.13
N PRO A 165 -7.26 -20.33 3.21
CA PRO A 165 -7.37 -19.38 2.10
C PRO A 165 -8.58 -19.70 1.21
N GLY A 166 -9.12 -18.67 0.57
CA GLY A 166 -10.18 -18.80 -0.44
C GLY A 166 -11.62 -18.89 0.10
N ARG A 167 -11.86 -18.55 1.37
CA ARG A 167 -13.23 -18.43 1.89
C ARG A 167 -13.85 -17.10 1.44
N VAL A 168 -14.64 -17.14 0.38
CA VAL A 168 -15.37 -15.98 -0.14
C VAL A 168 -16.68 -15.75 0.62
N GLN A 169 -16.95 -14.48 0.93
CA GLN A 169 -18.20 -14.02 1.56
C GLN A 169 -18.72 -12.78 0.83
N LEU A 170 -20.01 -12.79 0.45
CA LEU A 170 -20.67 -11.60 -0.09
C LEU A 170 -20.86 -10.57 1.02
N LEU A 171 -20.42 -9.33 0.76
CA LEU A 171 -20.55 -8.20 1.67
C LEU A 171 -21.62 -7.20 1.22
N LEU A 172 -21.66 -6.88 -0.08
CA LEU A 172 -22.62 -5.93 -0.62
C LEU A 172 -23.13 -6.36 -2.00
N SER A 173 -24.44 -6.59 -2.09
CA SER A 173 -25.10 -6.95 -3.35
C SER A 173 -25.26 -5.76 -4.30
N SER A 174 -25.51 -6.07 -5.57
CA SER A 174 -25.77 -5.11 -6.65
C SER A 174 -27.24 -5.07 -7.07
N ALA A 175 -28.16 -5.63 -6.28
CA ALA A 175 -29.56 -5.83 -6.67
C ALA A 175 -30.31 -4.50 -6.92
N GLU A 176 -30.18 -3.55 -5.99
CA GLU A 176 -30.86 -2.24 -6.05
C GLU A 176 -29.96 -1.13 -6.58
N TYR A 177 -28.64 -1.28 -6.38
CA TYR A 177 -27.62 -0.31 -6.74
C TYR A 177 -26.53 -0.97 -7.56
N GLN A 178 -25.96 -0.24 -8.51
CA GLN A 178 -24.65 -0.55 -9.07
C GLN A 178 -23.59 -0.09 -8.06
N ASN A 179 -22.66 -0.97 -7.71
CA ASN A 179 -21.48 -0.61 -6.93
C ASN A 179 -20.37 -0.27 -7.92
N LEU A 180 -19.63 0.84 -7.73
CA LEU A 180 -18.64 1.31 -8.71
C LEU A 180 -17.21 1.12 -8.22
N GLN A 181 -16.81 1.89 -7.21
CA GLN A 181 -15.49 1.77 -6.58
C GLN A 181 -15.64 1.79 -5.06
N PHE A 182 -14.60 1.34 -4.37
CA PHE A 182 -14.53 1.36 -2.93
C PHE A 182 -13.15 1.77 -2.44
N ASP A 183 -13.07 2.11 -1.16
CA ASP A 183 -11.82 2.31 -0.43
C ASP A 183 -11.99 1.73 0.98
N LEU A 184 -11.04 0.91 1.42
CA LEU A 184 -11.08 0.23 2.71
C LEU A 184 -10.46 1.10 3.80
N ALA A 185 -11.11 1.19 4.96
CA ALA A 185 -10.50 1.86 6.10
C ALA A 185 -9.27 1.07 6.60
N GLU A 186 -8.18 1.76 6.94
CA GLU A 186 -6.95 1.11 7.43
C GLU A 186 -7.16 0.22 8.66
N ASN A 187 -8.21 0.47 9.46
CA ASN A 187 -8.58 -0.36 10.60
C ASN A 187 -9.35 -1.64 10.22
N GLY A 188 -9.75 -1.79 8.96
CA GLY A 188 -10.48 -2.94 8.44
C GLY A 188 -11.93 -3.06 8.94
N GLU A 189 -12.50 -2.03 9.58
CA GLU A 189 -13.84 -2.11 10.18
C GLU A 189 -14.97 -1.74 9.22
N PHE A 190 -14.68 -0.98 8.17
CA PHE A 190 -15.64 -0.58 7.16
C PHE A 190 -14.94 -0.21 5.84
N ALA A 191 -15.71 -0.10 4.77
CA ALA A 191 -15.29 0.48 3.50
C ALA A 191 -16.20 1.66 3.12
N LEU A 192 -15.71 2.59 2.32
CA LEU A 192 -16.55 3.52 1.56
C LEU A 192 -16.82 2.95 0.19
N VAL A 193 -18.05 3.04 -0.29
CA VAL A 193 -18.46 2.51 -1.60
C VAL A 193 -19.26 3.57 -2.34
N GLN A 194 -18.91 3.82 -3.60
CA GLN A 194 -19.74 4.61 -4.50
C GLN A 194 -20.85 3.73 -5.07
N ARG A 195 -22.09 4.18 -4.91
CA ARG A 195 -23.27 3.45 -5.39
C ARG A 195 -24.13 4.35 -6.27
N VAL A 196 -24.77 3.75 -7.27
CA VAL A 196 -25.77 4.39 -8.14
C VAL A 196 -27.02 3.54 -8.18
N ASN A 197 -28.16 4.10 -7.77
CA ASN A 197 -29.43 3.39 -7.78
C ASN A 197 -29.83 3.04 -9.22
N ARG A 198 -30.22 1.79 -9.44
CA ARG A 198 -30.56 1.27 -10.78
C ARG A 198 -31.83 1.88 -11.35
N GLN A 199 -32.78 2.24 -10.48
CA GLN A 199 -34.09 2.78 -10.86
C GLN A 199 -34.07 4.31 -10.91
N ASN A 200 -33.25 4.95 -10.08
CA ASN A 200 -33.14 6.40 -10.00
C ASN A 200 -31.67 6.85 -9.95
N ARG A 201 -31.06 7.11 -11.11
CA ARG A 201 -29.63 7.50 -11.15
C ARG A 201 -29.28 8.79 -10.41
N ALA A 202 -30.26 9.64 -10.08
CA ALA A 202 -30.05 10.81 -9.24
C ALA A 202 -29.85 10.45 -7.75
N ASP A 203 -30.27 9.24 -7.35
CA ASP A 203 -29.89 8.61 -6.08
C ASP A 203 -28.56 7.88 -6.27
N SER A 204 -27.48 8.64 -6.24
CA SER A 204 -26.11 8.15 -6.27
C SER A 204 -25.31 8.79 -5.14
N GLY A 205 -24.12 8.26 -4.84
CA GLY A 205 -23.19 8.89 -3.90
C GLY A 205 -22.36 7.89 -3.11
N LEU A 206 -21.68 8.40 -2.09
CA LEU A 206 -20.84 7.61 -1.20
C LEU A 206 -21.65 7.01 -0.06
N TRP A 207 -21.39 5.74 0.21
CA TRP A 207 -21.99 4.97 1.27
C TRP A 207 -20.90 4.43 2.18
N LEU A 208 -21.14 4.50 3.48
CA LEU A 208 -20.34 3.78 4.46
C LEU A 208 -20.89 2.37 4.59
N LEU A 209 -20.03 1.39 4.36
CA LEU A 209 -20.30 -0.05 4.43
C LEU A 209 -19.53 -0.63 5.62
N PRO A 210 -20.16 -0.79 6.80
CA PRO A 210 -19.56 -1.54 7.88
C PRO A 210 -19.29 -2.97 7.43
N ILE A 211 -18.15 -3.55 7.82
CA ILE A 211 -17.88 -4.99 7.53
C ILE A 211 -18.91 -5.88 8.25
N GLU A 212 -19.40 -5.41 9.40
CA GLU A 212 -20.54 -5.98 10.11
C GLU A 212 -21.65 -4.93 10.25
N GLY A 213 -22.77 -5.13 9.57
CA GLY A 213 -23.95 -4.26 9.69
C GLY A 213 -24.51 -3.80 8.35
N GLU A 214 -25.37 -2.77 8.40
CA GLU A 214 -26.08 -2.27 7.23
C GLU A 214 -25.36 -1.06 6.59
N PRO A 215 -25.31 -0.98 5.25
CA PRO A 215 -24.76 0.18 4.56
C PRO A 215 -25.59 1.45 4.83
N ARG A 216 -24.92 2.61 4.96
CA ARG A 216 -25.58 3.91 5.12
C ARG A 216 -25.06 4.94 4.12
N ALA A 217 -25.96 5.68 3.50
CA ALA A 217 -25.58 6.82 2.65
C ALA A 217 -24.92 7.92 3.49
N LEU A 218 -23.87 8.55 2.95
CA LEU A 218 -23.22 9.71 3.57
C LEU A 218 -23.83 11.04 3.12
N GLY A 219 -24.65 11.04 2.07
CA GLY A 219 -25.18 12.27 1.48
C GLY A 219 -24.13 13.12 0.75
N VAL A 220 -22.96 12.53 0.46
CA VAL A 220 -21.87 13.18 -0.25
C VAL A 220 -21.67 12.50 -1.61
N GLN A 221 -21.51 13.29 -2.65
CA GLN A 221 -21.15 12.82 -3.99
C GLN A 221 -19.63 12.73 -4.14
N GLY A 222 -19.16 11.78 -4.94
CA GLY A 222 -17.75 11.66 -5.30
C GLY A 222 -17.50 10.42 -6.15
N ASP A 223 -16.71 10.59 -7.21
CA ASP A 223 -16.28 9.53 -8.14
C ASP A 223 -14.77 9.27 -8.07
N ARG A 224 -14.01 10.12 -7.37
CA ARG A 224 -12.62 9.88 -6.97
C ARG A 224 -12.48 10.30 -5.52
N PHE A 225 -12.31 9.31 -4.65
CA PHE A 225 -12.24 9.53 -3.23
C PHE A 225 -11.26 8.57 -2.58
N THR A 226 -10.77 8.96 -1.41
CA THR A 226 -10.04 8.08 -0.50
C THR A 226 -10.33 8.47 0.95
N LEU A 227 -10.38 7.49 1.83
CA LEU A 227 -10.49 7.65 3.26
C LEU A 227 -9.24 8.31 3.81
N THR A 228 -9.44 9.18 4.81
CA THR A 228 -8.30 9.62 5.62
C THR A 228 -7.75 8.44 6.40
N PRO A 229 -6.45 8.43 6.74
CA PRO A 229 -5.82 7.32 7.44
C PRO A 229 -6.55 6.96 8.75
N ASP A 230 -7.10 7.93 9.46
CA ASP A 230 -7.84 7.68 10.70
C ASP A 230 -9.23 7.07 10.51
N GLY A 231 -9.73 6.97 9.27
CA GLY A 231 -11.04 6.44 8.91
C GLY A 231 -12.20 7.36 9.28
N ARG A 232 -11.99 8.67 9.39
CA ARG A 232 -13.00 9.58 9.96
C ARG A 232 -13.47 10.68 9.01
N ALA A 233 -12.75 10.87 7.91
CA ALA A 233 -13.10 11.78 6.85
C ALA A 233 -12.81 11.13 5.49
N VAL A 234 -13.32 11.74 4.44
CA VAL A 234 -13.09 11.31 3.06
C VAL A 234 -12.53 12.48 2.28
N ALA A 235 -11.40 12.26 1.62
CA ALA A 235 -10.87 13.16 0.61
C ALA A 235 -11.58 12.89 -0.72
N ILE A 236 -12.09 13.94 -1.37
CA ILE A 236 -12.86 13.85 -2.62
C ILE A 236 -12.31 14.86 -3.60
N ALA A 237 -11.97 14.40 -4.81
CA ALA A 237 -11.62 15.29 -5.90
C ALA A 237 -12.87 16.02 -6.44
N ARG A 238 -12.73 17.32 -6.72
CA ARG A 238 -13.75 18.18 -7.33
C ARG A 238 -13.13 18.92 -8.51
N GLU A 239 -13.98 19.47 -9.38
CA GLU A 239 -13.54 20.27 -10.53
C GLU A 239 -12.57 21.42 -10.18
N ARG A 240 -12.65 21.97 -8.96
CA ARG A 240 -11.87 23.15 -8.53
C ARG A 240 -10.90 22.90 -7.37
N GLY A 241 -10.76 21.67 -6.90
CA GLY A 241 -9.96 21.38 -5.72
C GLY A 241 -10.17 19.98 -5.16
N VAL A 242 -9.40 19.64 -4.13
CA VAL A 242 -9.65 18.47 -3.30
C VAL A 242 -10.32 18.91 -2.00
N GLU A 243 -11.42 18.28 -1.61
CA GLU A 243 -12.11 18.52 -0.34
C GLU A 243 -11.85 17.36 0.62
N ILE A 244 -11.63 17.63 1.91
CA ILE A 244 -11.67 16.61 2.96
C ILE A 244 -12.92 16.85 3.80
N VAL A 245 -13.83 15.88 3.76
CA VAL A 245 -15.16 15.95 4.36
C VAL A 245 -15.24 14.97 5.54
N PRO A 246 -15.27 15.48 6.79
CA PRO A 246 -15.57 14.66 7.96
C PRO A 246 -16.98 14.04 7.85
N PHE A 247 -17.10 12.74 8.13
CA PHE A 247 -18.40 12.05 8.20
C PHE A 247 -18.70 11.48 9.60
N VAL A 248 -17.87 11.82 10.58
CA VAL A 248 -18.12 11.63 12.02
C VAL A 248 -17.94 12.97 12.74
N GLU A 249 -18.81 13.28 13.70
CA GLU A 249 -18.89 14.62 14.32
C GLU A 249 -17.58 15.08 14.99
N ALA A 250 -16.76 14.14 15.47
CA ALA A 250 -15.54 14.44 16.21
C ALA A 250 -14.26 14.56 15.33
N ALA A 251 -14.38 14.55 14.00
CA ALA A 251 -13.24 14.44 13.06
C ALA A 251 -12.70 15.76 12.51
N GLY A 252 -13.03 16.87 13.16
CA GLY A 252 -12.51 18.19 12.78
C GLY A 252 -13.41 18.91 11.79
N THR A 253 -12.83 19.88 11.08
CA THR A 253 -13.54 20.75 10.14
C THR A 253 -13.30 20.31 8.71
N TRP A 254 -14.24 20.65 7.83
CA TRP A 254 -14.07 20.54 6.39
C TRP A 254 -12.81 21.31 5.93
N GLU A 255 -11.97 20.67 5.13
CA GLU A 255 -10.78 21.28 4.51
C GLU A 255 -10.94 21.33 2.99
N PHE A 256 -10.38 22.37 2.36
CA PHE A 256 -10.40 22.51 0.90
C PHE A 256 -9.05 22.97 0.37
N PHE A 257 -8.56 22.25 -0.62
CA PHE A 257 -7.29 22.47 -1.30
C PHE A 257 -7.57 22.96 -2.73
N PRO A 258 -7.72 24.28 -2.94
CA PRO A 258 -8.07 24.85 -4.24
C PRO A 258 -6.97 24.63 -5.26
N GLY A 259 -7.35 24.38 -6.51
CA GLY A 259 -6.43 24.20 -7.63
C GLY A 259 -5.77 22.82 -7.71
N TYR A 260 -5.88 21.98 -6.68
CA TYR A 260 -5.45 20.59 -6.74
C TYR A 260 -6.55 19.71 -7.31
N GLN A 261 -6.22 18.79 -8.20
CA GLN A 261 -7.21 17.94 -8.86
C GLN A 261 -7.38 16.58 -8.20
N ARG A 262 -6.34 16.09 -7.53
CA ARG A 262 -6.34 14.75 -6.94
C ARG A 262 -5.40 14.65 -5.75
N LEU A 263 -5.73 13.75 -4.84
CA LEU A 263 -4.88 13.28 -3.76
C LEU A 263 -4.35 11.89 -4.16
N LEU A 264 -3.03 11.70 -4.11
CA LEU A 264 -2.39 10.39 -4.35
C LEU A 264 -2.27 9.58 -3.06
N ALA A 265 -1.75 10.21 -2.01
CA ALA A 265 -1.43 9.51 -0.78
C ALA A 265 -1.37 10.45 0.43
N PHE A 266 -1.49 9.85 1.61
CA PHE A 266 -1.08 10.45 2.88
C PHE A 266 0.28 9.89 3.29
N ALA A 267 1.11 10.71 3.94
CA ALA A 267 2.39 10.24 4.48
C ALA A 267 2.14 9.21 5.61
N PRO A 268 2.80 8.04 5.62
CA PRO A 268 2.47 6.95 6.54
C PRO A 268 2.75 7.28 8.01
N ARG A 269 3.90 7.88 8.34
CA ARG A 269 4.27 8.21 9.74
C ARG A 269 3.40 9.29 10.36
N ASP A 270 3.19 10.39 9.62
CA ASP A 270 2.53 11.56 10.17
C ASP A 270 1.02 11.60 9.89
N ARG A 271 0.54 10.82 8.91
CA ARG A 271 -0.87 10.62 8.56
C ARG A 271 -1.64 11.91 8.22
N GLN A 272 -0.95 12.98 7.87
CA GLN A 272 -1.55 14.30 7.66
C GLN A 272 -0.91 15.06 6.50
N THR A 273 0.38 14.85 6.24
CA THR A 273 1.05 15.32 5.03
C THR A 273 0.48 14.58 3.83
N LYS A 274 0.31 15.30 2.71
CA LYS A 274 -0.44 14.84 1.53
C LYS A 274 0.42 14.97 0.28
N LEU A 275 0.24 14.03 -0.65
CA LEU A 275 0.67 14.15 -2.03
C LEU A 275 -0.51 14.59 -2.89
N LEU A 276 -0.50 15.84 -3.34
CA LEU A 276 -1.56 16.41 -4.17
C LEU A 276 -1.04 16.65 -5.58
N VAL A 277 -1.90 16.41 -6.57
CA VAL A 277 -1.62 16.68 -7.98
C VAL A 277 -2.31 17.95 -8.42
N ARG A 278 -1.61 18.77 -9.18
CA ARG A 278 -2.13 19.96 -9.84
C ARG A 278 -1.83 19.89 -11.34
N GLU A 279 -2.83 20.14 -12.17
CA GLU A 279 -2.63 20.43 -13.59
C GLU A 279 -2.25 21.91 -13.74
N ASN A 280 -1.23 22.17 -14.53
CA ASN A 280 -0.73 23.51 -14.81
C ASN A 280 -1.34 24.04 -16.13
N ASP A 281 -1.23 25.35 -16.35
CA ASP A 281 -1.78 26.01 -17.55
C ASP A 281 -1.16 25.52 -18.87
N ASP A 282 0.01 24.86 -18.80
CA ASP A 282 0.72 24.27 -19.93
C ASP A 282 0.40 22.78 -20.15
N PHE A 283 -0.69 22.28 -19.55
CA PHE A 283 -1.15 20.88 -19.61
C PHE A 283 -0.18 19.86 -19.00
N THR A 284 0.79 20.31 -18.20
CA THR A 284 1.62 19.43 -17.38
C THR A 284 0.97 19.14 -16.03
N GLU A 285 1.30 18.01 -15.42
CA GLU A 285 0.93 17.72 -14.04
C GLU A 285 2.13 17.91 -13.10
N SER A 286 1.90 18.57 -11.97
CA SER A 286 2.87 18.73 -10.88
C SER A 286 2.42 17.99 -9.63
N LEU A 287 3.35 17.24 -9.03
CA LEU A 287 3.22 16.60 -7.74
C LEU A 287 3.64 17.56 -6.63
N TYR A 288 2.79 17.74 -5.63
CA TYR A 288 3.05 18.58 -4.46
C TYR A 288 3.02 17.78 -3.17
N LEU A 289 4.05 17.97 -2.34
CA LEU A 289 4.02 17.62 -0.92
C LEU A 289 3.42 18.78 -0.15
N VAL A 290 2.28 18.54 0.51
CA VAL A 290 1.58 19.55 1.31
C VAL A 290 1.57 19.12 2.77
N ASP A 291 2.21 19.92 3.63
CA ASP A 291 2.29 19.65 5.07
C ASP A 291 1.00 20.00 5.82
N ARG A 292 1.00 19.74 7.13
CA ARG A 292 -0.14 20.00 8.02
C ARG A 292 -0.52 21.48 8.14
N GLN A 293 0.38 22.38 7.79
CA GLN A 293 0.17 23.82 7.81
C GLN A 293 -0.28 24.36 6.45
N GLY A 294 -0.42 23.48 5.44
CA GLY A 294 -0.78 23.86 4.07
C GLY A 294 0.40 24.40 3.26
N LYS A 295 1.64 24.28 3.75
CA LYS A 295 2.82 24.64 2.97
C LYS A 295 3.04 23.58 1.90
N ALA A 296 3.10 24.02 0.65
CA ALA A 296 3.30 23.14 -0.50
C ALA A 296 4.73 23.24 -1.04
N VAL A 297 5.32 22.10 -1.37
CA VAL A 297 6.60 21.97 -2.10
C VAL A 297 6.35 21.12 -3.34
N GLU A 298 6.74 21.62 -4.50
CA GLU A 298 6.68 20.85 -5.75
C GLU A 298 7.82 19.83 -5.77
N LEU A 299 7.48 18.57 -6.10
CA LEU A 299 8.41 17.44 -6.07
C LEU A 299 8.78 16.91 -7.46
N LEU A 300 7.81 16.92 -8.38
CA LEU A 300 7.96 16.35 -9.72
C LEU A 300 6.97 17.05 -10.65
N GLN A 301 7.39 17.33 -11.88
CA GLN A 301 6.53 17.82 -12.95
C GLN A 301 6.66 16.88 -14.15
N THR A 302 5.55 16.50 -14.77
CA THR A 302 5.49 15.60 -15.92
C THR A 302 4.62 16.20 -17.03
N ARG A 303 4.96 15.90 -18.29
CA ARG A 303 4.12 16.24 -19.46
C ARG A 303 3.01 15.22 -19.72
N GLY A 304 3.00 14.09 -19.02
CA GLY A 304 1.89 13.15 -19.01
C GLY A 304 1.10 13.24 -17.70
N GLN A 305 0.74 12.08 -17.16
CA GLN A 305 -0.08 11.96 -15.95
C GLN A 305 0.72 11.32 -14.82
N LEU A 306 0.59 11.83 -13.61
CA LEU A 306 1.04 11.18 -12.39
C LEU A 306 0.07 10.04 -12.08
N LEU A 307 0.45 8.78 -12.22
CA LEU A 307 -0.48 7.68 -11.99
C LEU A 307 -0.57 7.37 -10.49
N ASP A 308 0.58 7.14 -9.85
CA ASP A 308 0.68 6.79 -8.43
C ASP A 308 2.05 7.22 -7.84
N CYS A 309 2.11 7.45 -6.54
CA CYS A 309 3.35 7.71 -5.80
C CYS A 309 3.25 7.14 -4.37
N GLN A 310 4.21 6.30 -3.99
CA GLN A 310 4.26 5.63 -2.69
C GLN A 310 5.51 6.04 -1.90
N PHE A 311 5.34 6.34 -0.62
CA PHE A 311 6.45 6.69 0.28
C PHE A 311 7.32 5.47 0.56
N GLU A 312 8.63 5.66 0.49
CA GLU A 312 9.58 4.64 0.95
C GLU A 312 9.43 4.43 2.48
N PRO A 313 9.07 3.24 2.99
CA PRO A 313 8.63 3.07 4.38
C PRO A 313 9.76 3.07 5.41
N ARG A 314 11.00 2.71 5.02
CA ARG A 314 12.14 2.59 5.97
C ARG A 314 12.54 3.95 6.52
N GLN A 315 12.56 4.99 5.68
CA GLN A 315 13.01 6.32 6.07
C GLN A 315 12.01 7.44 5.77
N GLU A 316 11.11 7.25 4.80
CA GLU A 316 10.20 8.30 4.30
C GLU A 316 10.92 9.56 3.82
N THR A 317 12.08 9.39 3.21
CA THR A 317 12.86 10.47 2.58
C THR A 317 12.71 10.51 1.07
N HIS A 318 12.08 9.48 0.50
CA HIS A 318 11.90 9.31 -0.94
C HIS A 318 10.49 8.82 -1.30
N LEU A 319 10.11 9.04 -2.55
CA LEU A 319 8.93 8.47 -3.19
C LEU A 319 9.33 7.60 -4.37
N TYR A 320 8.66 6.47 -4.55
CA TYR A 320 8.59 5.80 -5.84
C TYR A 320 7.33 6.27 -6.54
N CYS A 321 7.48 6.86 -7.72
CA CYS A 321 6.39 7.42 -8.52
C CYS A 321 6.28 6.71 -9.87
N LEU A 322 5.05 6.34 -10.22
CA LEU A 322 4.65 5.89 -11.55
C LEU A 322 3.95 7.06 -12.25
N HIS A 323 4.47 7.46 -13.40
CA HIS A 323 3.90 8.54 -14.20
C HIS A 323 4.11 8.28 -15.68
N THR A 324 3.35 8.94 -16.55
CA THR A 324 3.54 8.82 -17.99
C THR A 324 4.29 10.02 -18.56
N GLU A 325 5.06 9.80 -19.63
CA GLU A 325 5.69 10.87 -20.40
C GLU A 325 5.48 10.63 -21.90
N PRO A 326 5.36 11.68 -22.72
CA PRO A 326 5.37 11.56 -24.17
C PRO A 326 6.70 10.97 -24.66
N LEU A 327 6.66 9.94 -25.51
CA LEU A 327 7.86 9.31 -26.08
C LEU A 327 8.75 10.29 -26.87
N ALA A 328 8.14 11.34 -27.42
CA ALA A 328 8.80 12.47 -28.07
C ALA A 328 7.99 13.75 -27.82
N ALA A 329 8.60 14.92 -28.05
CA ALA A 329 7.99 16.23 -27.75
C ALA A 329 6.57 16.41 -28.31
N ASP A 330 6.30 15.87 -29.49
CA ASP A 330 5.02 15.99 -30.19
C ASP A 330 4.27 14.64 -30.31
N SER A 331 4.66 13.64 -29.51
CA SER A 331 4.04 12.31 -29.54
C SER A 331 2.70 12.32 -28.81
N ALA A 332 1.65 11.82 -29.46
CA ALA A 332 0.40 11.47 -28.78
C ALA A 332 0.52 10.16 -27.97
N ILE A 333 1.53 9.34 -28.27
CA ILE A 333 1.84 8.13 -27.51
C ILE A 333 2.62 8.52 -26.27
N VAL A 334 2.06 8.19 -25.11
CA VAL A 334 2.67 8.32 -23.80
C VAL A 334 3.09 6.95 -23.28
N SER A 335 4.20 6.88 -22.56
CA SER A 335 4.66 5.65 -21.92
C SER A 335 4.81 5.86 -20.42
N PRO A 336 4.53 4.86 -19.58
CA PRO A 336 4.77 4.91 -18.14
C PRO A 336 6.26 4.76 -17.79
N PHE A 337 6.64 5.42 -16.70
CA PHE A 337 7.97 5.43 -16.13
C PHE A 337 7.87 5.31 -14.62
N LEU A 338 8.75 4.48 -14.04
CA LEU A 338 9.02 4.46 -12.62
C LEU A 338 10.17 5.41 -12.31
N THR A 339 9.98 6.27 -11.33
CA THR A 339 10.93 7.32 -10.93
C THR A 339 11.07 7.36 -9.42
N LEU A 340 12.29 7.48 -8.93
CA LEU A 340 12.58 7.79 -7.52
C LEU A 340 12.65 9.31 -7.35
N VAL A 341 12.01 9.86 -6.33
CA VAL A 341 12.03 11.30 -6.01
C VAL A 341 12.50 11.51 -4.58
N GLU A 342 13.54 12.33 -4.36
CA GLU A 342 14.02 12.71 -3.03
C GLU A 342 13.18 13.89 -2.48
N LEU A 343 12.56 13.71 -1.31
CA LEU A 343 11.61 14.68 -0.76
C LEU A 343 12.26 16.01 -0.35
N ALA A 344 13.52 15.99 0.06
CA ALA A 344 14.21 17.17 0.58
C ALA A 344 14.68 18.13 -0.54
N THR A 345 15.05 17.57 -1.68
CA THR A 345 15.69 18.28 -2.80
C THR A 345 14.78 18.39 -4.02
N ALA A 346 13.72 17.58 -4.10
CA ALA A 346 12.92 17.36 -5.30
C ALA A 346 13.75 16.83 -6.50
N GLU A 347 14.93 16.25 -6.25
CA GLU A 347 15.70 15.57 -7.28
C GLU A 347 15.04 14.23 -7.65
N SER A 348 14.96 13.94 -8.94
CA SER A 348 14.32 12.74 -9.47
C SER A 348 15.28 11.88 -10.29
N VAL A 349 15.24 10.57 -10.09
CA VAL A 349 16.04 9.57 -10.82
C VAL A 349 15.11 8.60 -11.53
N PRO A 350 15.09 8.55 -12.88
CA PRO A 350 14.37 7.53 -13.62
C PRO A 350 14.91 6.14 -13.31
N LEU A 351 14.01 5.18 -13.05
CA LEU A 351 14.37 3.80 -12.71
C LEU A 351 14.13 2.86 -13.89
N VAL A 352 12.89 2.83 -14.40
CA VAL A 352 12.44 1.87 -15.42
C VAL A 352 11.46 2.56 -16.35
N ALA A 353 11.62 2.33 -17.66
CA ALA A 353 10.62 2.66 -18.67
C ALA A 353 9.78 1.40 -18.96
N LEU A 354 8.45 1.55 -19.05
CA LEU A 354 7.51 0.44 -19.20
C LEU A 354 6.89 0.41 -20.60
N THR A 355 6.12 -0.65 -20.90
CA THR A 355 5.30 -0.72 -22.13
C THR A 355 4.27 0.42 -22.16
N ASP A 356 3.81 0.80 -23.35
CA ASP A 356 2.97 1.97 -23.62
C ASP A 356 1.50 1.85 -23.14
N ASP A 357 1.22 1.00 -22.14
CA ASP A 357 -0.09 0.93 -21.50
C ASP A 357 -0.15 1.84 -20.26
N PRO A 358 -1.02 2.86 -20.21
CA PRO A 358 -1.12 3.76 -19.06
C PRO A 358 -1.82 3.14 -17.84
N ASN A 359 -2.37 1.93 -17.93
CA ASN A 359 -3.08 1.27 -16.82
C ASN A 359 -2.14 0.45 -15.92
N VAL A 360 -0.83 0.72 -15.98
CA VAL A 360 0.14 0.07 -15.10
C VAL A 360 -0.20 0.33 -13.64
N ARG A 361 -0.06 -0.71 -12.83
CA ARG A 361 -0.14 -0.63 -11.37
C ARG A 361 1.21 -0.90 -10.74
N MET A 362 1.46 -0.28 -9.59
CA MET A 362 2.64 -0.57 -8.77
C MET A 362 2.25 -0.78 -7.30
N SER A 363 3.05 -1.56 -6.59
CA SER A 363 2.90 -1.77 -5.15
C SER A 363 4.26 -1.92 -4.51
N LEU A 364 4.56 -1.03 -3.56
CA LEU A 364 5.78 -1.06 -2.77
C LEU A 364 5.62 -2.04 -1.60
N SER A 365 6.64 -2.86 -1.35
CA SER A 365 6.59 -3.79 -0.23
C SER A 365 6.54 -3.04 1.11
N PRO A 366 5.82 -3.57 2.13
CA PRO A 366 5.71 -2.91 3.43
C PRO A 366 7.06 -2.69 4.14
N ASP A 367 8.07 -3.49 3.80
CA ASP A 367 9.44 -3.36 4.29
C ASP A 367 10.36 -2.51 3.40
N GLY A 368 9.85 -2.00 2.28
CA GLY A 368 10.55 -1.09 1.37
C GLY A 368 11.67 -1.74 0.56
N ARG A 369 11.68 -3.07 0.43
CA ARG A 369 12.76 -3.84 -0.20
C ARG A 369 12.47 -4.27 -1.63
N ASP A 370 11.20 -4.26 -2.05
CA ASP A 370 10.81 -4.67 -3.39
C ASP A 370 9.67 -3.79 -3.90
N LEU A 371 9.73 -3.41 -5.18
CA LEU A 371 8.61 -2.79 -5.90
C LEU A 371 8.03 -3.81 -6.87
N LEU A 372 6.74 -4.10 -6.74
CA LEU A 372 5.98 -4.84 -7.75
C LEU A 372 5.32 -3.88 -8.72
N PHE A 373 5.23 -4.28 -9.98
CA PHE A 373 4.44 -3.59 -10.99
C PHE A 373 4.05 -4.57 -12.10
N ASP A 374 3.04 -4.22 -12.87
CA ASP A 374 2.62 -4.99 -14.03
C ASP A 374 3.07 -4.35 -15.36
N GLN A 375 3.03 -5.14 -16.42
CA GLN A 375 3.12 -4.67 -17.79
C GLN A 375 2.05 -5.37 -18.61
N VAL A 376 1.10 -4.58 -19.11
CA VAL A 376 0.06 -5.05 -20.02
C VAL A 376 0.62 -5.04 -21.44
N VAL A 377 0.39 -6.13 -22.18
CA VAL A 377 0.72 -6.24 -23.61
C VAL A 377 -0.60 -6.35 -24.37
N ARG A 378 -0.95 -5.30 -25.11
CA ARG A 378 -2.15 -5.32 -25.95
C ARG A 378 -1.92 -6.19 -27.19
N PRO A 379 -2.80 -7.16 -27.50
CA PRO A 379 -2.72 -7.86 -28.77
C PRO A 379 -3.03 -6.90 -29.93
N VAL A 380 -2.18 -6.96 -30.96
CA VAL A 380 -2.12 -6.07 -32.15
C VAL A 380 -3.45 -5.89 -32.89
N GLU A 381 -4.45 -6.76 -32.69
CA GLU A 381 -5.75 -6.68 -33.36
C GLU A 381 -6.77 -5.76 -32.65
N THR A 382 -6.45 -5.19 -31.49
CA THR A 382 -7.32 -4.25 -30.74
C THR A 382 -6.93 -2.79 -30.86
N GLU A 383 -6.10 -2.44 -31.85
CA GLU A 383 -5.90 -1.04 -32.22
C GLU A 383 -7.23 -0.44 -32.71
N ASP A 384 -7.71 0.56 -31.98
CA ASP A 384 -8.66 1.57 -32.45
C ASP A 384 -10.18 1.29 -32.35
N THR A 385 -10.68 0.90 -31.17
CA THR A 385 -12.13 1.03 -30.86
C THR A 385 -12.47 1.82 -29.60
N GLY A 386 -11.48 2.25 -28.80
CA GLY A 386 -11.74 2.94 -27.53
C GLY A 386 -12.57 2.11 -26.53
N GLN A 387 -12.67 0.79 -26.74
CA GLN A 387 -13.33 -0.12 -25.81
C GLN A 387 -12.41 -0.37 -24.62
N VAL A 388 -12.98 -0.24 -23.41
CA VAL A 388 -12.35 -0.68 -22.16
C VAL A 388 -12.26 -2.21 -22.25
N LEU A 389 -11.05 -2.76 -22.16
CA LEU A 389 -10.85 -4.22 -22.14
C LEU A 389 -11.55 -4.79 -20.90
N GLU A 390 -12.33 -5.85 -21.07
CA GLU A 390 -12.83 -6.58 -19.92
C GLU A 390 -11.64 -7.21 -19.18
N PRO A 391 -11.66 -7.32 -17.83
CA PRO A 391 -10.53 -7.89 -17.07
C PRO A 391 -10.09 -9.29 -17.52
N SER A 392 -10.99 -10.05 -18.16
CA SER A 392 -10.68 -11.37 -18.73
C SER A 392 -9.92 -11.36 -20.06
N GLU A 393 -9.78 -10.20 -20.69
CA GLU A 393 -9.10 -10.01 -21.98
C GLU A 393 -7.70 -9.40 -21.83
N ILE A 394 -7.34 -9.02 -20.59
CA ILE A 394 -6.05 -8.43 -20.26
C ILE A 394 -4.98 -9.52 -20.27
N VAL A 395 -3.95 -9.32 -21.08
CA VAL A 395 -2.71 -10.10 -21.05
C VAL A 395 -1.63 -9.22 -20.44
N GLY A 396 -1.01 -9.69 -19.37
CA GLY A 396 0.03 -8.95 -18.67
C GLY A 396 0.92 -9.83 -17.82
N SER A 397 2.11 -9.32 -17.56
CA SER A 397 3.15 -9.93 -16.72
C SER A 397 3.43 -9.07 -15.50
N LEU A 398 3.72 -9.73 -14.39
CA LEU A 398 4.17 -9.13 -13.15
C LEU A 398 5.70 -9.07 -13.12
N TRP A 399 6.20 -7.95 -12.62
CA TRP A 399 7.62 -7.67 -12.47
C TRP A 399 7.92 -7.25 -11.04
N ARG A 400 9.11 -7.62 -10.57
CA ARG A 400 9.66 -7.22 -9.28
C ARG A 400 10.97 -6.51 -9.47
N MET A 401 11.14 -5.37 -8.82
CA MET A 401 12.40 -4.64 -8.75
C MET A 401 12.91 -4.61 -7.30
N PRO A 402 14.03 -5.28 -6.99
CA PRO A 402 14.69 -5.17 -5.70
C PRO A 402 15.19 -3.75 -5.45
N LEU A 403 14.93 -3.21 -4.26
CA LEU A 403 15.22 -1.84 -3.88
C LEU A 403 16.40 -1.76 -2.91
N PRO A 404 17.41 -0.90 -3.18
CA PRO A 404 18.53 -0.70 -2.28
C PRO A 404 18.09 0.01 -0.99
N ASP A 405 18.94 -0.01 0.04
CA ASP A 405 18.81 0.90 1.17
C ASP A 405 19.28 2.30 0.76
N LEU A 406 18.41 3.29 0.91
CA LEU A 406 18.63 4.69 0.52
C LEU A 406 19.29 5.53 1.64
N SER A 407 19.74 4.91 2.75
CA SER A 407 20.39 5.60 3.89
C SER A 407 21.73 6.29 3.58
N GLY A 408 22.28 6.12 2.37
CA GLY A 408 23.59 6.65 1.96
C GLY A 408 23.60 7.33 0.58
N ARG A 409 24.48 8.34 0.41
CA ARG A 409 24.64 9.12 -0.83
C ARG A 409 25.01 8.32 -2.09
N GLU A 410 25.50 7.08 -1.95
CA GLU A 410 25.86 6.19 -3.06
C GLU A 410 24.70 5.26 -3.49
N ALA A 411 23.53 5.34 -2.84
CA ALA A 411 22.42 4.41 -3.05
C ALA A 411 21.76 4.50 -4.44
N TYR A 412 21.91 5.63 -5.14
CA TYR A 412 21.30 5.85 -6.46
C TYR A 412 21.98 5.07 -7.60
N VAL A 413 23.12 4.42 -7.35
CA VAL A 413 23.98 3.84 -8.41
C VAL A 413 23.77 2.32 -8.59
N ASN A 414 22.98 1.67 -7.73
CA ASN A 414 22.95 0.20 -7.69
C ASN A 414 21.53 -0.40 -7.64
N PHE A 415 20.64 0.06 -8.52
CA PHE A 415 19.37 -0.64 -8.75
C PHE A 415 19.63 -1.94 -9.49
N SER A 416 19.08 -3.03 -8.97
CA SER A 416 19.05 -4.30 -9.70
C SER A 416 17.98 -4.22 -10.78
N PRO A 417 18.20 -4.83 -11.96
CA PRO A 417 17.19 -4.83 -13.01
C PRO A 417 15.93 -5.55 -12.51
N PRO A 418 14.73 -5.13 -12.96
CA PRO A 418 13.51 -5.86 -12.67
C PRO A 418 13.53 -7.28 -13.24
N GLU A 419 12.86 -8.20 -12.54
CA GLU A 419 12.70 -9.59 -12.96
C GLU A 419 11.20 -9.95 -13.07
N GLU A 420 10.86 -10.78 -14.04
CA GLU A 420 9.49 -11.27 -14.22
C GLU A 420 9.16 -12.32 -13.15
N VAL A 421 8.02 -12.17 -12.48
CA VAL A 421 7.59 -13.06 -11.39
C VAL A 421 6.37 -13.92 -11.74
N GLY A 422 5.71 -13.66 -12.88
CA GLY A 422 4.64 -14.51 -13.41
C GLY A 422 3.62 -13.73 -14.24
N ALA A 423 2.65 -14.45 -14.82
CA ALA A 423 1.54 -13.84 -15.55
C ALA A 423 0.47 -13.28 -14.60
N GLY A 424 0.19 -11.98 -14.71
CA GLY A 424 -0.78 -11.30 -13.87
C GLY A 424 -0.74 -9.78 -14.02
N VAL A 425 -1.72 -9.10 -13.42
CA VAL A 425 -1.85 -7.64 -13.34
C VAL A 425 -2.39 -7.20 -11.98
N ASP A 426 -2.34 -5.90 -11.71
CA ASP A 426 -2.80 -5.24 -10.48
C ASP A 426 -2.17 -5.89 -9.22
N PRO A 427 -0.84 -5.91 -9.08
CA PRO A 427 -0.19 -6.52 -7.92
C PRO A 427 -0.33 -5.66 -6.67
N HIS A 428 -0.63 -6.28 -5.54
CA HIS A 428 -0.61 -5.65 -4.21
C HIS A 428 0.16 -6.52 -3.22
N TRP A 429 1.18 -5.96 -2.59
CA TRP A 429 1.80 -6.57 -1.42
C TRP A 429 0.80 -6.68 -0.27
N LEU A 430 0.84 -7.78 0.46
CA LEU A 430 0.10 -7.92 1.70
C LEU A 430 0.86 -7.26 2.86
N PRO A 431 0.18 -6.48 3.71
CA PRO A 431 0.79 -5.81 4.87
C PRO A 431 1.24 -6.75 6.00
#